data_AF-A0A353ZZF6-F1
#
_entry.id   AF-A0A353ZZF6-F1
#
_cell.length_a   1.000
_cell.length_b   1.000
_cell.length_c   1.000
_cell.angle_alpha   90.00
_cell.angle_beta   90.00
_cell.angle_gamma   90.00
#
_symmetry.space_group_name_H-M   'P 1'
#
loop_
_entity.id
_entity.type
_entity.pdbx_description
1 polymer ?
#
loop_
_entity_poly.entity_id
_entity_poly.type
_entity_poly.pdbx_seq_one_letter_code
_entity_poly.pdbx_strand_id
1 'polypeptide(L)'
;HIREITRETLTVADKINHIIERLEKDDGVRFEELFEEGDTKLTLIVTFLALLEIIRLGLAKIYQEKAFGSIWVLNPQKGTFETSGEAMQPGEESSVSSGVLA
;
A
#
# COMPACT_ATOMS: atom_id res chain seq x y z
N HIS A 1 -40.92 20.39 -4.65
CA HIS A 1 -39.50 20.45 -5.01
C HIS A 1 -38.83 19.16 -4.57
N ILE A 2 -38.72 18.21 -5.48
CA ILE A 2 -37.97 16.97 -5.23
C ILE A 2 -36.50 17.34 -5.33
N ARG A 3 -35.77 17.28 -4.22
CA ARG A 3 -34.30 17.34 -4.26
C ARG A 3 -33.83 16.01 -4.84
N GLU A 4 -33.37 16.02 -6.09
CA GLU A 4 -32.51 14.95 -6.58
C GLU A 4 -31.28 14.91 -5.68
N ILE A 5 -31.19 13.88 -4.86
CA ILE A 5 -29.95 13.54 -4.18
C ILE A 5 -29.10 12.90 -5.27
N THR A 6 -28.24 13.69 -5.91
CA THR A 6 -27.21 13.18 -6.80
C THR A 6 -26.33 12.26 -5.97
N ARG A 7 -26.57 10.94 -6.05
CA ARG A 7 -25.67 9.96 -5.48
C ARG A 7 -24.35 10.13 -6.23
N GLU A 8 -23.34 10.67 -5.58
CA GLU A 8 -22.00 10.75 -6.16
C GLU A 8 -21.62 9.36 -6.68
N THR A 9 -21.41 9.26 -7.99
CA THR A 9 -21.03 8.01 -8.63
C THR A 9 -19.56 7.78 -8.36
N LEU A 10 -19.24 6.95 -7.37
CA LEU A 10 -17.85 6.53 -7.13
C LEU A 10 -17.36 5.72 -8.33
N THR A 11 -16.34 6.22 -9.03
CA THR A 11 -15.77 5.54 -10.20
C THR A 11 -14.47 4.81 -9.88
N VAL A 12 -14.08 3.88 -10.75
CA VAL A 12 -12.76 3.24 -10.69
C VAL A 12 -11.65 4.29 -10.85
N ALA A 13 -11.84 5.29 -11.71
CA ALA A 13 -10.86 6.35 -11.92
C ALA A 13 -10.61 7.18 -10.65
N ASP A 14 -11.66 7.48 -9.88
CA ASP A 14 -11.53 8.19 -8.60
C ASP A 14 -10.68 7.37 -7.60
N LYS A 15 -10.92 6.06 -7.53
CA LYS A 15 -10.14 5.17 -6.66
C LYS A 15 -8.71 4.97 -7.15
N ILE A 16 -8.44 5.00 -8.45
CA ILE A 16 -7.07 5.01 -9.00
C ILE A 16 -6.33 6.24 -8.49
N ASN A 17 -6.90 7.43 -8.67
CA ASN A 17 -6.28 8.68 -8.23
C ASN A 17 -6.01 8.67 -6.73
N HIS A 18 -6.99 8.24 -5.93
CA HIS A 18 -6.83 8.13 -4.48
C HIS A 18 -5.66 7.22 -4.08
N ILE A 19 -5.50 6.05 -4.73
CA ILE A 19 -4.39 5.14 -4.41
C ILE A 19 -3.04 5.77 -4.79
N ILE A 20 -2.95 6.41 -5.97
CA ILE A 20 -1.71 7.06 -6.41
C ILE A 20 -1.31 8.19 -5.47
N GLU A 21 -2.24 9.09 -5.12
CA GLU A 21 -1.98 10.18 -4.16
C GLU A 21 -1.50 9.65 -2.81
N ARG A 22 -2.00 8.48 -2.39
CA ARG A 22 -1.54 7.84 -1.16
C ARG A 22 -0.11 7.32 -1.29
N LEU A 23 0.22 6.64 -2.38
CA LEU A 23 1.56 6.13 -2.67
C LEU A 23 2.60 7.23 -2.97
N GLU A 24 2.16 8.44 -3.33
CA GLU A 24 3.05 9.60 -3.45
C GLU A 24 3.48 10.11 -2.07
N LYS A 25 2.62 10.00 -1.06
CA LYS A 25 2.89 10.43 0.32
C LYS A 25 3.67 9.36 1.09
N ASP A 26 3.23 8.10 0.99
CA ASP A 26 3.78 6.97 1.73
C ASP A 26 4.57 6.03 0.80
N ASP A 27 5.66 5.43 1.27
CA ASP A 27 6.45 4.46 0.47
C ASP A 27 5.64 3.18 0.18
N GLY A 28 4.68 2.89 1.06
CA GLY A 28 3.41 2.30 0.70
C GLY A 28 2.55 2.00 1.92
N VAL A 29 1.42 1.34 1.67
CA VAL A 29 0.30 1.27 2.61
C VAL A 29 -0.33 -0.11 2.64
N ARG A 30 -1.05 -0.41 3.70
CA ARG A 30 -1.95 -1.58 3.71
C ARG A 30 -3.20 -1.26 2.90
N PHE A 31 -3.75 -2.24 2.20
CA PHE A 31 -4.97 -2.07 1.42
C PHE A 31 -6.14 -1.57 2.30
N GLU A 32 -6.21 -2.04 3.55
CA GLU A 32 -7.19 -1.65 4.55
C GLU A 32 -7.09 -0.16 4.92
N GLU A 33 -5.92 0.48 4.76
CA GLU A 33 -5.70 1.90 5.07
C GLU A 33 -6.14 2.83 3.93
N LEU A 34 -6.62 2.28 2.81
CA LEU A 34 -7.24 3.02 1.71
C LEU A 34 -8.73 3.30 1.95
N PHE A 35 -9.26 2.89 3.10
CA PHE A 35 -10.67 3.00 3.46
C PHE A 35 -10.86 3.84 4.71
N GLU A 36 -12.03 4.45 4.80
CA GLU A 36 -12.48 5.20 5.96
C GLU A 36 -13.60 4.45 6.69
N GLU A 37 -13.88 4.87 7.93
CA GLU A 37 -14.99 4.31 8.69
C GLU A 37 -16.32 4.60 7.97
N GLY A 38 -17.12 3.55 7.77
CA GLY A 38 -18.39 3.64 7.04
C GLY A 38 -18.30 3.33 5.54
N ASP A 39 -17.11 3.02 5.02
CA ASP A 39 -16.98 2.57 3.63
C ASP A 39 -17.76 1.28 3.36
N THR A 40 -18.41 1.25 2.20
CA THR A 40 -19.31 0.16 1.82
C THR A 40 -18.56 -0.99 1.16
N LYS A 41 -19.20 -2.17 1.10
CA LYS A 41 -18.70 -3.29 0.29
C LYS A 41 -18.52 -2.91 -1.19
N LEU A 42 -19.36 -2.02 -1.73
CA LEU A 42 -19.19 -1.53 -3.09
C LEU A 42 -17.90 -0.71 -3.22
N THR A 43 -17.61 0.17 -2.26
CA THR A 43 -16.35 0.91 -2.20
C THR A 43 -15.16 -0.05 -2.21
N LEU A 44 -15.20 -1.11 -1.39
CA LEU A 44 -14.15 -2.12 -1.32
C LEU A 44 -13.91 -2.78 -2.69
N ILE A 45 -14.97 -3.22 -3.36
CA ILE A 45 -14.87 -3.85 -4.67
C ILE A 45 -14.27 -2.87 -5.70
N VAL A 46 -14.75 -1.62 -5.74
CA VAL A 46 -14.26 -0.62 -6.70
C VAL A 46 -12.79 -0.26 -6.44
N THR A 47 -12.39 -0.08 -5.17
CA THR A 47 -10.98 0.14 -4.80
C THR A 47 -10.11 -1.06 -5.16
N PHE A 48 -10.60 -2.29 -4.99
CA PHE A 48 -9.86 -3.49 -5.39
C PHE A 48 -9.68 -3.58 -6.91
N LEU A 49 -10.72 -3.28 -7.69
CA LEU A 49 -10.61 -3.21 -9.15
C LEU A 49 -9.65 -2.11 -9.61
N ALA A 50 -9.68 -0.94 -8.98
CA ALA A 50 -8.72 0.14 -9.22
C ALA A 50 -7.28 -0.30 -8.91
N LEU A 51 -7.07 -0.99 -7.80
CA LEU A 51 -5.77 -1.55 -7.43
C LEU A 51 -5.27 -2.55 -8.49
N LEU A 52 -6.12 -3.47 -8.96
CA LEU A 52 -5.74 -4.41 -10.02
C LEU A 52 -5.35 -3.70 -11.33
N GLU A 53 -6.04 -2.62 -11.66
CA GLU A 53 -5.75 -1.84 -12.87
C GLU A 53 -4.39 -1.13 -12.78
N ILE A 54 -4.06 -0.49 -11.64
CA ILE A 54 -2.75 0.17 -11.49
C ILE A 54 -1.59 -0.82 -11.42
N ILE A 55 -1.82 -2.04 -10.90
CA ILE A 55 -0.83 -3.14 -10.97
C ILE A 55 -0.62 -3.55 -12.42
N ARG A 56 -1.71 -3.71 -13.19
CA ARG A 56 -1.66 -4.04 -14.62
C ARG A 56 -0.88 -3.00 -15.42
N LEU A 57 -0.95 -1.74 -15.02
CA LEU A 57 -0.22 -0.61 -15.61
C LEU A 57 1.22 -0.45 -15.07
N GLY A 58 1.61 -1.20 -14.04
CA GLY A 58 2.93 -1.10 -13.41
C GLY A 58 3.13 0.14 -12.53
N LEU A 59 2.04 0.83 -12.16
CA LEU A 59 2.07 2.02 -11.31
C LEU A 59 2.14 1.69 -9.81
N ALA A 60 1.81 0.46 -9.43
CA ALA A 60 1.94 -0.05 -8.07
C ALA A 60 2.49 -1.49 -8.07
N LYS A 61 3.15 -1.87 -6.98
CA LYS A 61 3.48 -3.28 -6.68
C LYS A 61 2.64 -3.75 -5.51
N ILE A 62 2.40 -5.05 -5.42
CA ILE A 62 1.72 -5.66 -4.27
C ILE A 62 2.58 -6.73 -3.62
N TYR A 63 2.41 -6.86 -2.31
CA TYR A 63 2.90 -8.00 -1.53
C TYR A 63 1.76 -8.55 -0.67
N GLN A 64 1.50 -9.86 -0.80
CA GLN A 64 0.53 -10.59 0.00
C GLN A 64 1.12 -11.96 0.33
N GLU A 65 1.36 -12.21 1.62
CA GLU A 65 2.06 -13.42 2.09
C GLU A 65 1.26 -14.70 1.83
N LYS A 66 -0.06 -14.64 2.05
CA LYS A 66 -0.99 -15.78 1.93
C LYS A 66 -2.32 -15.34 1.37
N ALA A 67 -3.07 -16.28 0.78
CA ALA A 67 -4.42 -16.02 0.30
C ALA A 67 -5.30 -15.44 1.43
N PHE A 68 -6.04 -14.37 1.11
CA PHE A 68 -6.87 -13.61 2.07
C PHE A 68 -6.10 -13.00 3.27
N GLY A 69 -4.77 -12.95 3.20
CA GLY A 69 -3.93 -12.18 4.14
C GLY A 69 -3.88 -10.70 3.76
N SER A 70 -3.23 -9.90 4.61
CA SER A 70 -3.03 -8.47 4.37
C SER A 70 -2.32 -8.20 3.05
N ILE A 71 -2.80 -7.19 2.34
CA ILE A 71 -2.27 -6.76 1.06
C ILE A 71 -1.51 -5.46 1.29
N TRP A 72 -0.21 -5.47 1.02
CA TRP A 72 0.60 -4.27 0.99
C TRP A 72 0.65 -3.73 -0.44
N VAL A 73 0.39 -2.44 -0.59
CA VAL A 73 0.47 -1.69 -1.85
C VAL A 73 1.69 -0.79 -1.78
N LEU A 74 2.62 -0.95 -2.71
CA LEU A 74 3.96 -0.35 -2.69
C LEU A 74 4.13 0.62 -3.86
N ASN A 75 4.78 1.76 -3.63
CA ASN A 75 5.22 2.63 -4.71
C ASN A 75 6.43 2.00 -5.44
N PRO A 76 6.36 1.71 -6.75
CA PRO A 76 7.44 1.05 -7.48
C PRO A 76 8.72 1.88 -7.57
N GLN A 77 8.63 3.21 -7.42
CA GLN A 77 9.72 4.16 -7.58
C GLN A 77 10.47 4.42 -6.27
N LYS A 78 9.80 4.22 -5.12
CA LYS A 78 10.38 4.41 -3.79
C LYS A 78 10.80 3.07 -3.22
N GLY A 79 11.97 2.60 -3.66
CA GLY A 79 12.47 1.28 -3.30
C GLY A 79 13.15 1.22 -1.93
N THR A 80 12.40 1.27 -0.84
CA THR A 80 12.82 0.75 0.49
C THR A 80 11.62 0.76 1.43
N PHE A 81 11.06 -0.42 1.72
CA PHE A 81 10.13 -0.56 2.84
C PHE A 81 10.96 -0.69 4.12
N GLU A 82 11.16 0.41 4.84
CA GLU A 82 11.63 0.32 6.22
C GLU A 82 10.47 -0.19 7.08
N THR A 83 10.47 -1.48 7.39
CA THR A 83 9.56 -2.03 8.39
C THR A 83 9.94 -1.38 9.72
N SER A 84 9.17 -0.37 10.15
CA SER A 84 9.27 0.18 11.50
C SER A 84 9.07 -1.01 12.46
N GLY A 85 10.14 -1.34 13.16
CA GLY A 85 10.38 -2.68 13.66
C GLY A 85 9.50 -3.13 14.82
N GLU A 86 9.15 -4.41 14.77
CA GLU A 86 9.18 -5.29 15.94
C GLU A 86 9.49 -6.74 15.49
N ALA A 87 10.67 -7.20 15.95
CA ALA A 87 11.19 -8.57 16.05
C ALA A 87 11.46 -9.41 14.77
N MET A 88 12.74 -9.46 14.36
CA MET A 88 13.48 -10.72 14.17
C MET A 88 15.00 -10.43 14.20
N GLN A 89 15.66 -10.67 15.33
CA GLN A 89 17.12 -10.84 15.35
C GLN A 89 17.45 -12.30 15.10
N PRO A 90 18.33 -12.60 14.14
CA PRO A 90 19.22 -13.74 14.30
C PRO A 90 20.67 -13.32 14.09
N GLY A 91 21.45 -13.50 15.15
CA GLY A 91 22.83 -14.01 15.07
C GLY A 91 23.90 -13.02 14.64
N GLU A 92 24.75 -12.69 15.61
CA GLU A 92 26.09 -12.16 15.45
C GLU A 92 26.85 -12.77 14.26
N GLU A 93 27.48 -11.93 13.44
CA GLU A 93 28.89 -12.08 13.07
C GLU A 93 29.38 -10.77 12.42
N SER A 94 29.91 -9.86 13.24
CA SER A 94 30.93 -8.92 12.75
C SER A 94 32.00 -8.74 13.80
N SER A 95 33.17 -9.29 13.53
CA SER A 95 34.43 -8.78 14.08
C SER A 95 35.50 -8.98 13.01
N VAL A 96 35.51 -8.08 12.02
CA VAL A 96 36.75 -7.75 11.32
C VAL A 96 37.09 -6.32 11.77
N SER A 97 38.06 -6.20 12.65
CA SER A 97 38.76 -4.93 12.86
C SER A 97 40.26 -5.18 12.84
N SER A 98 40.84 -4.73 11.75
CA SER A 98 42.27 -4.56 11.53
C SER A 98 42.77 -3.33 12.31
N GLY A 99 44.01 -3.42 12.81
CA GLY A 99 44.80 -2.34 13.43
C GLY A 99 45.02 -2.61 14.93
N VAL A 100 46.23 -2.59 15.48
CA VAL A 100 47.25 -1.55 15.37
C VAL A 100 48.63 -2.12 15.75
N LEU A 101 49.65 -1.61 15.06
CA LEU A 101 51.08 -1.73 15.32
C LEU A 101 51.47 -1.38 16.77
N ALA A 102 52.24 -2.24 17.43
CA ALA A 102 53.26 -1.88 18.42
C ALA A 102 54.21 -3.08 18.64
#